data_AF-A0A8S3E6N7-F1
#
_entry.id   AF-A0A8S3E6N7-F1
#
_cell.length_a   1.000
_cell.length_b   1.000
_cell.length_c   1.000
_cell.angle_alpha   90.00
_cell.angle_beta   90.00
_cell.angle_gamma   90.00
#
_symmetry.space_group_name_H-M   'P 1'
#
loop_
_entity.id
_entity.type
_entity.pdbx_description
1 polymer ?
#
loop_
_entity_poly.entity_id
_entity_poly.type
_entity_poly.pdbx_seq_one_letter_code
_entity_poly.pdbx_strand_id
1 'polypeptide(L)'
;MPFTINRRLLKHNCLLFFGFLFIFELIQIAFFSRVNFNATVIQLPNSKLSKNTNRLFFQPYHYPISCQKLFESDPSELKNALALLSRTKNISLIANSRYNIEKEQCSAYRSERFNESFHVADSSINRQFPLAFNILLYENVEQFERLLRIIYRPQNFYCIHVDSDASLDVAEGVQSIVQCFKNIFLSSKREKVIYATFSRLQADLNCMKDLIEYPSWKYLLNIANTELPLKTNSELVKILSIYRGYNDIEGRWKSRNTLRTDYVWEVIESINTSYISHLRRTKQKKKPPPGNVEIVKGSA
;
A
#
# COMPACT_ATOMS: atom_id res chain seq x y z
N MET A 1 43.48 9.10 -41.87
CA MET A 1 42.70 8.30 -42.85
C MET A 1 41.23 8.36 -42.44
N PRO A 2 40.33 8.96 -43.23
CA PRO A 2 38.90 8.94 -42.93
C PRO A 2 38.26 7.65 -43.49
N PHE A 3 37.55 6.92 -42.65
CA PHE A 3 36.73 5.77 -43.06
C PHE A 3 35.40 6.27 -43.64
N THR A 4 35.14 6.01 -44.92
CA THR A 4 33.84 6.21 -45.57
C THR A 4 33.03 4.91 -45.50
N ILE A 5 31.91 4.93 -44.76
CA ILE A 5 30.94 3.82 -44.72
C ILE A 5 30.02 3.91 -45.94
N ASN A 6 30.00 2.84 -46.74
CA ASN A 6 29.18 2.75 -47.95
C ASN A 6 27.70 2.50 -47.60
N ARG A 7 26.89 3.56 -47.62
CA ARG A 7 25.46 3.56 -47.24
C ARG A 7 24.55 2.64 -48.09
N ARG A 8 25.01 2.14 -49.24
CA ARG A 8 24.21 1.21 -50.07
C ARG A 8 24.17 -0.22 -49.51
N LEU A 9 25.24 -0.69 -48.86
CA LEU A 9 25.28 -2.04 -48.26
C LEU A 9 24.37 -2.16 -47.02
N LEU A 10 24.19 -1.08 -46.26
CA LEU A 10 23.32 -1.09 -45.07
C LEU A 10 21.82 -1.23 -45.42
N LYS A 11 21.38 -0.70 -46.57
CA LYS A 11 19.96 -0.74 -46.97
C LYS A 11 19.48 -2.12 -47.40
N HIS A 12 20.32 -2.90 -48.10
CA HIS A 12 19.93 -4.24 -48.57
C HIS A 12 19.83 -5.25 -47.41
N ASN A 13 20.74 -5.18 -46.43
CA ASN A 13 20.71 -6.07 -45.28
C ASN A 13 19.56 -5.76 -44.29
N CYS A 14 19.12 -4.50 -44.19
CA CYS A 14 17.96 -4.15 -43.37
C CYS A 14 16.64 -4.72 -43.93
N LEU A 15 16.43 -4.65 -45.25
CA LEU A 15 15.21 -5.17 -45.89
C LEU A 15 15.06 -6.69 -45.75
N LEU A 16 16.17 -7.43 -45.85
CA LEU A 16 16.18 -8.87 -45.60
C LEU A 16 15.92 -9.22 -44.12
N PHE A 17 16.43 -8.41 -43.19
CA PHE A 17 16.23 -8.61 -41.75
C PHE A 17 14.78 -8.34 -41.31
N PHE A 18 14.14 -7.29 -41.84
CA PHE A 18 12.73 -7.01 -41.58
C PHE A 18 11.80 -8.02 -42.24
N GLY A 19 12.16 -8.56 -43.42
CA GLY A 19 11.41 -9.64 -44.06
C GLY A 19 11.38 -10.93 -43.24
N PHE A 20 12.51 -11.31 -42.62
CA PHE A 20 12.60 -12.50 -41.78
C PHE A 20 11.80 -12.38 -40.47
N LEU A 21 11.76 -11.19 -39.86
CA LEU A 21 10.97 -10.94 -38.65
C LEU A 21 9.45 -11.06 -38.93
N PHE A 22 8.98 -10.58 -40.07
CA PHE A 22 7.57 -10.66 -40.45
C PHE A 22 7.10 -12.09 -40.71
N ILE A 23 7.97 -12.92 -41.31
CA ILE A 23 7.67 -14.35 -41.52
C ILE A 23 7.60 -15.09 -40.18
N PHE A 24 8.46 -14.75 -39.21
CA PHE A 24 8.42 -15.34 -37.88
C PHE A 24 7.14 -14.99 -37.10
N GLU A 25 6.64 -13.75 -37.20
CA GLU A 25 5.36 -13.37 -36.58
C GLU A 25 4.17 -14.07 -37.21
N LEU A 26 4.15 -14.23 -38.55
CA LEU A 26 3.06 -14.95 -39.23
C LEU A 26 3.03 -16.45 -38.86
N ILE A 27 4.20 -17.06 -38.64
CA ILE A 27 4.30 -18.47 -38.18
C ILE A 27 3.80 -18.59 -36.72
N GLN A 28 4.08 -17.63 -35.84
CA GLN A 28 3.54 -17.64 -34.48
C GLN A 28 2.01 -17.50 -34.46
N ILE A 29 1.43 -16.64 -35.31
CA ILE A 29 -0.02 -16.45 -35.41
C ILE A 29 -0.71 -17.73 -35.94
N ALA A 30 -0.09 -18.42 -36.91
CA ALA A 30 -0.58 -19.70 -37.43
C ALA A 30 -0.46 -20.86 -36.43
N PHE A 31 0.50 -20.80 -35.50
CA PHE A 31 0.64 -21.80 -34.42
C PHE A 31 -0.39 -21.56 -33.31
N PHE A 32 -0.68 -20.30 -32.96
CA PHE A 32 -1.69 -19.95 -31.96
C PHE A 32 -3.13 -20.27 -32.43
N SER A 33 -3.42 -20.16 -33.72
CA SER A 33 -4.75 -20.46 -34.27
C SER A 33 -5.09 -21.96 -34.36
N ARG A 34 -4.11 -22.86 -34.17
CA ARG A 34 -4.31 -24.32 -34.18
C ARG A 34 -4.39 -24.97 -32.81
N VAL A 35 -4.21 -24.23 -31.72
CA VAL A 35 -4.39 -24.78 -30.37
C VAL A 35 -5.87 -24.77 -30.00
N ASN A 36 -6.56 -25.86 -30.35
CA ASN A 36 -7.87 -26.17 -29.80
C ASN A 36 -7.74 -26.32 -28.27
N PHE A 37 -8.13 -25.28 -27.54
CA PHE A 37 -8.29 -25.32 -26.09
C PHE A 37 -9.52 -26.17 -25.77
N ASN A 38 -9.36 -27.49 -25.74
CA ASN A 38 -10.26 -28.33 -24.97
C ASN A 38 -10.06 -27.97 -23.50
N ALA A 39 -10.85 -27.03 -23.01
CA ALA A 39 -10.93 -26.67 -21.61
C ALA A 39 -11.43 -27.90 -20.85
N THR A 40 -10.50 -28.71 -20.36
CA THR A 40 -10.78 -29.63 -19.27
C THR A 40 -11.25 -28.77 -18.11
N VAL A 41 -12.52 -28.93 -17.75
CA VAL A 41 -13.15 -28.30 -16.59
C VAL A 41 -12.40 -28.83 -15.36
N ILE A 42 -11.36 -28.13 -14.94
CA ILE A 42 -10.79 -28.31 -13.61
C ILE A 42 -11.85 -27.76 -12.66
N GLN A 43 -12.62 -28.66 -12.05
CA GLN A 43 -13.48 -28.32 -10.92
C GLN A 43 -12.57 -27.75 -9.82
N LEU A 44 -12.65 -26.44 -9.62
CA LEU A 44 -12.00 -25.78 -8.50
C LEU A 44 -12.62 -26.37 -7.21
N PRO A 45 -11.81 -26.78 -6.22
CA PRO A 45 -12.36 -27.08 -4.92
C PRO A 45 -13.04 -25.80 -4.43
N ASN A 46 -14.31 -25.92 -4.02
CA ASN A 46 -15.03 -24.86 -3.33
C ASN A 46 -14.06 -24.19 -2.35
N SER A 47 -13.92 -22.86 -2.40
CA SER A 47 -13.23 -22.08 -1.38
C SER A 47 -13.97 -22.26 -0.07
N LYS A 48 -13.79 -23.43 0.55
CA LYS A 48 -14.31 -23.75 1.87
C LYS A 48 -13.57 -22.80 2.79
N LEU A 49 -14.29 -21.81 3.29
CA LEU A 49 -13.97 -21.18 4.55
C LEU A 49 -13.59 -22.34 5.49
N SER A 50 -12.33 -22.41 5.92
CA SER A 50 -11.89 -23.44 6.85
C SER A 50 -12.64 -23.21 8.16
N LYS A 51 -13.80 -23.84 8.31
CA LYS A 51 -14.54 -23.94 9.57
C LYS A 51 -13.80 -24.95 10.43
N ASN A 52 -12.61 -24.58 10.89
CA ASN A 52 -11.96 -25.32 11.95
C ASN A 52 -12.65 -24.88 13.25
N THR A 53 -13.40 -25.77 13.89
CA THR A 53 -14.30 -25.49 15.02
C THR A 53 -13.59 -24.97 16.28
N ASN A 54 -12.25 -24.97 16.29
CA ASN A 54 -11.43 -24.53 17.43
C ASN A 54 -10.76 -23.15 17.24
N ARG A 55 -11.02 -22.44 16.14
CA ARG A 55 -10.43 -21.10 15.89
C ARG A 55 -11.43 -20.01 16.21
N LEU A 56 -11.02 -19.03 17.00
CA LEU A 56 -11.86 -17.91 17.40
C LEU A 56 -11.98 -16.87 16.27
N PHE A 57 -10.97 -16.79 15.38
CA PHE A 57 -10.93 -15.80 14.31
C PHE A 57 -10.90 -16.44 12.91
N PHE A 58 -11.54 -15.76 11.94
CA PHE A 58 -11.49 -16.16 10.53
C PHE A 58 -10.04 -16.26 10.05
N GLN A 59 -9.77 -17.13 9.09
CA GLN A 59 -8.43 -17.36 8.56
C GLN A 59 -8.35 -16.86 7.11
N PRO A 60 -7.17 -16.39 6.65
CA PRO A 60 -7.05 -15.83 5.32
C PRO A 60 -7.41 -16.87 4.24
N TYR A 61 -8.05 -16.39 3.18
CA TYR A 61 -8.44 -17.18 2.02
C TYR A 61 -7.25 -17.99 1.48
N HIS A 62 -7.42 -19.31 1.38
CA HIS A 62 -6.44 -20.18 0.73
C HIS A 62 -6.71 -20.17 -0.77
N TYR A 63 -5.95 -19.40 -1.52
CA TYR A 63 -6.01 -19.43 -2.98
C TYR A 63 -5.20 -20.62 -3.49
N PRO A 64 -5.72 -21.41 -4.46
CA PRO A 64 -4.98 -22.51 -5.07
C PRO A 64 -3.98 -21.97 -6.09
N ILE A 65 -3.05 -21.12 -5.63
CA ILE A 65 -1.98 -20.51 -6.43
C ILE A 65 -0.64 -20.72 -5.74
N SER A 66 0.43 -20.85 -6.52
CA SER A 66 1.80 -20.87 -6.00
C SER A 66 2.37 -19.45 -5.92
N CYS A 67 2.47 -18.90 -4.71
CA CYS A 67 3.10 -17.59 -4.51
C CYS A 67 4.55 -17.56 -5.02
N GLN A 68 5.33 -18.64 -4.82
CA GLN A 68 6.72 -18.72 -5.28
C GLN A 68 6.82 -18.54 -6.80
N LYS A 69 6.01 -19.28 -7.56
CA LYS A 69 5.97 -19.19 -9.02
C LYS A 69 5.53 -17.81 -9.51
N LEU A 70 4.61 -17.15 -8.79
CA LEU A 70 4.23 -15.77 -9.10
C LEU A 70 5.38 -14.79 -8.88
N PHE A 71 6.14 -14.92 -7.79
CA PHE A 71 7.33 -14.10 -7.56
C PHE A 71 8.42 -14.34 -8.61
N GLU A 72 8.54 -15.58 -9.09
CA GLU A 72 9.45 -15.97 -10.17
C GLU A 72 8.92 -15.61 -11.58
N SER A 73 7.75 -14.97 -11.66
CA SER A 73 7.10 -14.57 -12.92
C SER A 73 6.81 -15.75 -13.87
N ASP A 74 6.47 -16.92 -13.34
CA ASP A 74 6.03 -18.07 -14.12
C ASP A 74 4.77 -17.73 -14.95
N PRO A 75 4.81 -17.82 -16.29
CA PRO A 75 3.69 -17.42 -17.14
C PRO A 75 2.42 -18.25 -16.92
N SER A 76 2.56 -19.53 -16.56
CA SER A 76 1.43 -20.45 -16.36
C SER A 76 0.68 -20.12 -15.08
N GLU A 77 1.42 -19.89 -13.99
CA GLU A 77 0.87 -19.49 -12.70
C GLU A 77 0.25 -18.08 -12.78
N LEU A 78 0.88 -17.16 -13.50
CA LEU A 78 0.30 -15.82 -13.74
C LEU A 78 -1.03 -15.92 -14.48
N LYS A 79 -1.11 -16.74 -15.53
CA LYS A 79 -2.37 -17.00 -16.25
C LYS A 79 -3.42 -17.62 -15.33
N ASN A 80 -3.04 -18.57 -14.48
CA ASN A 80 -3.93 -19.19 -13.49
C ASN A 80 -4.47 -18.16 -12.49
N ALA A 81 -3.61 -17.32 -11.92
CA ALA A 81 -3.98 -16.27 -10.99
C ALA A 81 -4.94 -15.24 -11.62
N LEU A 82 -4.68 -14.80 -12.85
CA LEU A 82 -5.57 -13.89 -13.58
C LEU A 82 -6.94 -14.52 -13.89
N ALA A 83 -6.97 -15.81 -14.24
CA ALA A 83 -8.21 -16.54 -14.44
C ALA A 83 -9.03 -16.66 -13.13
N LEU A 84 -8.34 -16.89 -12.01
CA LEU A 84 -8.96 -16.92 -10.69
C LEU A 84 -9.54 -15.56 -10.31
N LEU A 85 -8.78 -14.47 -10.46
CA LEU A 85 -9.27 -13.10 -10.20
C LEU A 85 -10.50 -12.76 -11.04
N SER A 86 -10.51 -13.15 -12.32
CA SER A 86 -11.65 -12.92 -13.22
C SER A 86 -12.91 -13.65 -12.80
N ARG A 87 -12.77 -14.86 -12.23
CA ARG A 87 -13.90 -15.69 -11.73
C ARG A 87 -14.37 -15.26 -10.35
N THR A 88 -13.49 -14.70 -9.55
CA THR A 88 -13.77 -14.38 -8.14
C THR A 88 -14.05 -12.89 -7.92
N LYS A 89 -14.76 -12.25 -8.85
CA LYS A 89 -15.14 -10.82 -8.74
C LYS A 89 -15.93 -10.48 -7.46
N ASN A 90 -16.51 -11.48 -6.80
CA ASN A 90 -17.31 -11.35 -5.58
C ASN A 90 -16.67 -12.03 -4.36
N ILE A 91 -15.35 -11.95 -4.15
CA ILE A 91 -14.80 -12.29 -2.83
C ILE A 91 -15.24 -11.22 -1.85
N SER A 92 -16.07 -11.58 -0.88
CA SER A 92 -16.40 -10.69 0.21
C SER A 92 -15.20 -10.57 1.15
N LEU A 93 -14.73 -9.34 1.35
CA LEU A 93 -13.86 -9.05 2.49
C LEU A 93 -14.59 -9.42 3.78
N ILE A 94 -13.83 -9.69 4.84
CA ILE A 94 -14.39 -9.80 6.18
C ILE A 94 -15.09 -8.46 6.48
N ALA A 95 -16.39 -8.51 6.70
CA ALA A 95 -17.17 -7.31 6.99
C ALA A 95 -16.59 -6.59 8.23
N ASN A 96 -16.51 -5.26 8.18
CA ASN A 96 -15.92 -4.45 9.25
C ASN A 96 -16.55 -4.76 10.61
N SER A 97 -17.87 -4.97 10.65
CA SER A 97 -18.64 -5.36 11.84
C SER A 97 -18.26 -6.70 12.48
N ARG A 98 -17.45 -7.54 11.79
CA ARG A 98 -16.94 -8.80 12.36
C ARG A 98 -15.68 -8.62 13.20
N TYR A 99 -15.08 -7.42 13.22
CA TYR A 99 -13.94 -7.10 14.06
C TYR A 99 -14.41 -6.59 15.43
N ASN A 100 -15.08 -7.45 16.20
CA ASN A 100 -15.36 -7.21 17.61
C ASN A 100 -14.49 -8.14 18.45
N ILE A 101 -13.36 -7.63 18.93
CA ILE A 101 -12.35 -8.40 19.68
C ILE A 101 -12.38 -7.88 21.11
N GLU A 102 -12.83 -8.70 22.05
CA GLU A 102 -12.83 -8.34 23.47
C GLU A 102 -11.40 -8.42 24.05
N LYS A 103 -11.14 -7.68 25.14
CA LYS A 103 -9.80 -7.62 25.75
C LYS A 103 -9.26 -8.99 26.16
N GLU A 104 -10.13 -9.86 26.65
CA GLU A 104 -9.81 -11.23 27.08
C GLU A 104 -9.41 -12.10 25.88
N GLN A 105 -9.85 -11.74 24.67
CA GLN A 105 -9.58 -12.47 23.43
C GLN A 105 -8.27 -12.02 22.76
N CYS A 106 -7.63 -10.95 23.22
CA CYS A 106 -6.45 -10.39 22.57
C CYS A 106 -5.27 -11.37 22.46
N SER A 107 -5.08 -12.26 23.45
CA SER A 107 -4.01 -13.29 23.35
C SER A 107 -4.29 -14.28 22.22
N ALA A 108 -5.54 -14.75 22.10
CA ALA A 108 -5.95 -15.64 21.02
C ALA A 108 -5.87 -14.92 19.67
N TYR A 109 -6.27 -13.65 19.61
CA TYR A 109 -6.21 -12.83 18.41
C TYR A 109 -4.77 -12.68 17.89
N ARG A 110 -3.83 -12.26 18.76
CA ARG A 110 -2.41 -12.13 18.38
C ARG A 110 -1.81 -13.47 17.93
N SER A 111 -2.15 -14.56 18.61
CA SER A 111 -1.69 -15.90 18.23
C SER A 111 -2.24 -16.34 16.87
N GLU A 112 -3.55 -16.27 16.66
CA GLU A 112 -4.22 -16.80 15.47
C GLU A 112 -4.08 -15.93 14.22
N ARG A 113 -4.05 -14.60 14.39
CA ARG A 113 -4.04 -13.65 13.27
C ARG A 113 -2.65 -13.13 12.94
N PHE A 114 -1.83 -12.86 13.95
CA PHE A 114 -0.50 -12.27 13.79
C PHE A 114 0.64 -13.28 13.85
N ASN A 115 0.43 -14.52 14.32
CA ASN A 115 1.53 -15.45 14.58
C ASN A 115 2.59 -14.78 15.49
N GLU A 116 2.19 -14.42 16.70
CA GLU A 116 2.98 -13.62 17.65
C GLU A 116 4.44 -14.09 17.81
N SER A 117 4.69 -15.40 17.77
CA SER A 117 6.05 -15.97 17.87
C SER A 117 6.96 -15.54 16.72
N PHE A 118 6.44 -15.39 15.50
CA PHE A 118 7.18 -14.88 14.34
C PHE A 118 7.63 -13.43 14.53
N HIS A 119 6.82 -12.60 15.21
CA HIS A 119 7.13 -11.20 15.44
C HIS A 119 8.08 -10.96 16.62
N VAL A 120 8.07 -11.86 17.62
CA VAL A 120 8.95 -11.76 18.79
C VAL A 120 10.37 -12.22 18.46
N ALA A 121 10.53 -13.21 17.59
CA ALA A 121 11.84 -13.63 17.09
C ALA A 121 12.44 -12.53 16.19
N ASP A 122 13.32 -11.70 16.77
CA ASP A 122 13.95 -10.61 16.03
C ASP A 122 15.39 -10.36 16.50
N SER A 123 16.23 -9.85 15.60
CA SER A 123 17.64 -9.56 15.87
C SER A 123 17.82 -8.42 16.88
N SER A 124 18.95 -8.42 17.60
CA SER A 124 19.31 -7.33 18.51
C SER A 124 19.39 -5.98 17.80
N ILE A 125 19.89 -5.97 16.55
CA ILE A 125 19.98 -4.78 15.70
C ILE A 125 18.60 -4.17 15.47
N ASN A 126 17.62 -4.99 15.08
CA ASN A 126 16.26 -4.52 14.84
C ASN A 126 15.59 -3.99 16.13
N ARG A 127 15.89 -4.59 17.28
CA ARG A 127 15.37 -4.14 18.58
C ARG A 127 15.97 -2.80 19.03
N GLN A 128 17.21 -2.51 18.63
CA GLN A 128 17.92 -1.27 18.95
C GLN A 128 17.68 -0.15 17.92
N PHE A 129 16.94 -0.45 16.84
CA PHE A 129 16.57 0.51 15.81
C PHE A 129 15.04 0.57 15.62
N PRO A 130 14.27 1.06 16.61
CA PRO A 130 12.82 1.13 16.49
C PRO A 130 12.38 2.08 15.38
N LEU A 131 11.35 1.68 14.63
CA LEU A 131 10.69 2.49 13.62
C LEU A 131 9.35 2.99 14.16
N ALA A 132 8.94 4.17 13.70
CA ALA A 132 7.60 4.68 13.88
C ALA A 132 6.82 4.61 12.56
N PHE A 133 5.55 4.27 12.65
CA PHE A 133 4.62 4.27 11.53
C PHE A 133 3.44 5.19 11.86
N ASN A 134 3.09 6.04 10.91
CA ASN A 134 1.83 6.75 10.91
C ASN A 134 0.97 6.16 9.79
N ILE A 135 -0.20 5.64 10.14
CA ILE A 135 -1.09 4.96 9.21
C ILE A 135 -2.39 5.74 9.12
N LEU A 136 -2.66 6.31 7.94
CA LEU A 136 -3.96 6.92 7.66
C LEU A 136 -4.94 5.86 7.18
N LEU A 137 -6.13 5.84 7.80
CA LEU A 137 -7.16 4.84 7.55
C LEU A 137 -8.51 5.51 7.40
N TYR A 138 -9.18 5.23 6.28
CA TYR A 138 -10.57 5.66 6.03
C TYR A 138 -11.56 4.49 6.03
N GLU A 139 -11.20 3.36 5.41
CA GLU A 139 -12.08 2.20 5.26
C GLU A 139 -11.33 0.87 5.28
N ASN A 140 -12.08 -0.24 5.30
CA ASN A 140 -11.60 -1.61 5.15
C ASN A 140 -10.66 -2.10 6.27
N VAL A 141 -11.26 -2.61 7.35
CA VAL A 141 -10.55 -3.12 8.53
C VAL A 141 -9.70 -4.35 8.20
N GLU A 142 -10.13 -5.21 7.28
CA GLU A 142 -9.34 -6.37 6.87
C GLU A 142 -8.02 -5.97 6.20
N GLN A 143 -8.06 -4.96 5.32
CA GLN A 143 -6.84 -4.48 4.67
C GLN A 143 -5.88 -3.85 5.68
N PHE A 144 -6.41 -3.09 6.62
CA PHE A 144 -5.63 -2.57 7.75
C PHE A 144 -4.99 -3.67 8.58
N GLU A 145 -5.74 -4.68 9.00
CA GLU A 145 -5.20 -5.82 9.76
C GLU A 145 -4.10 -6.54 8.97
N ARG A 146 -4.30 -6.77 7.68
CA ARG A 146 -3.30 -7.41 6.81
C ARG A 146 -2.02 -6.59 6.73
N LEU A 147 -2.13 -5.28 6.51
CA LEU A 147 -0.98 -4.37 6.52
C LEU A 147 -0.27 -4.43 7.87
N LEU A 148 -1.01 -4.24 8.96
CA LEU A 148 -0.48 -4.22 10.32
C LEU A 148 0.27 -5.50 10.63
N ARG A 149 -0.30 -6.67 10.29
CA ARG A 149 0.37 -7.96 10.43
C ARG A 149 1.69 -8.05 9.70
N ILE A 150 1.81 -7.46 8.52
CA ILE A 150 3.06 -7.53 7.74
C ILE A 150 4.15 -6.68 8.42
N ILE A 151 3.79 -5.46 8.87
CA ILE A 151 4.76 -4.50 9.41
C ILE A 151 5.00 -4.59 10.91
N TYR A 152 4.10 -5.26 11.67
CA TYR A 152 4.11 -5.23 13.12
C TYR A 152 5.40 -5.83 13.71
N ARG A 153 6.02 -5.09 14.64
CA ARG A 153 7.10 -5.57 15.50
C ARG A 153 6.91 -4.96 16.90
N PRO A 154 7.17 -5.71 17.96
CA PRO A 154 6.92 -5.26 19.33
C PRO A 154 7.79 -4.06 19.76
N GLN A 155 8.95 -3.85 19.12
CA GLN A 155 9.81 -2.70 19.40
C GLN A 155 9.41 -1.40 18.68
N ASN A 156 8.67 -1.49 17.56
CA ASN A 156 8.27 -0.34 16.74
C ASN A 156 7.05 0.37 17.35
N PHE A 157 6.70 1.55 16.84
CA PHE A 157 5.52 2.31 17.28
C PHE A 157 4.59 2.59 16.10
N TYR A 158 3.28 2.53 16.34
CA TYR A 158 2.27 2.67 15.30
C TYR A 158 1.16 3.62 15.76
N CYS A 159 1.10 4.80 15.15
CA CYS A 159 -0.04 5.68 15.30
C CYS A 159 -1.02 5.46 14.16
N ILE A 160 -2.28 5.23 14.50
CA ILE A 160 -3.36 5.02 13.52
C ILE A 160 -4.29 6.23 13.56
N HIS A 161 -4.35 6.96 12.46
CA HIS A 161 -5.37 7.98 12.28
C HIS A 161 -6.55 7.37 11.53
N VAL A 162 -7.69 7.31 12.21
CA VAL A 162 -8.96 6.92 11.58
C VAL A 162 -9.71 8.19 11.21
N ASP A 163 -9.97 8.37 9.92
CA ASP A 163 -10.72 9.51 9.40
C ASP A 163 -12.04 9.70 10.16
N SER A 164 -12.42 10.92 10.51
CA SER A 164 -13.68 11.17 11.22
C SER A 164 -14.94 10.82 10.41
N ASP A 165 -14.85 10.79 9.07
CA ASP A 165 -15.93 10.36 8.18
C ASP A 165 -15.99 8.82 7.99
N ALA A 166 -15.04 8.06 8.54
CA ALA A 166 -15.10 6.60 8.50
C ALA A 166 -16.35 6.08 9.23
N SER A 167 -16.92 4.97 8.72
CA SER A 167 -18.10 4.37 9.35
C SER A 167 -17.82 3.91 10.78
N LEU A 168 -18.87 3.81 11.61
CA LEU A 168 -18.74 3.37 12.99
C LEU A 168 -18.09 1.98 13.09
N ASP A 169 -18.51 1.03 12.26
CA ASP A 169 -17.90 -0.31 12.18
C ASP A 169 -16.39 -0.28 11.88
N VAL A 170 -15.92 0.69 11.09
CA VAL A 170 -14.48 0.84 10.81
C VAL A 170 -13.77 1.36 12.06
N ALA A 171 -14.29 2.40 12.69
CA ALA A 171 -13.70 2.97 13.89
C ALA A 171 -13.66 1.95 15.05
N GLU A 172 -14.75 1.23 15.30
CA GLU A 172 -14.85 0.20 16.34
C GLU A 172 -13.98 -1.02 16.02
N GLY A 173 -13.94 -1.45 14.75
CA GLY A 173 -13.08 -2.55 14.31
C GLY A 173 -11.59 -2.25 14.49
N VAL A 174 -11.16 -1.04 14.10
CA VAL A 174 -9.78 -0.60 14.31
C VAL A 174 -9.47 -0.48 15.80
N GLN A 175 -10.34 0.12 16.61
CA GLN A 175 -10.17 0.21 18.06
C GLN A 175 -10.02 -1.17 18.71
N SER A 176 -10.83 -2.14 18.29
CA SER A 176 -10.79 -3.53 18.79
C SER A 176 -9.46 -4.22 18.47
N ILE A 177 -8.86 -3.93 17.32
CA ILE A 177 -7.52 -4.43 16.98
C ILE A 177 -6.45 -3.72 17.81
N VAL A 178 -6.49 -2.38 17.85
CA VAL A 178 -5.47 -1.54 18.50
C VAL A 178 -5.33 -1.86 19.98
N GLN A 179 -6.44 -2.09 20.71
CA GLN A 179 -6.39 -2.43 22.14
C GLN A 179 -5.64 -3.72 22.46
N CYS A 180 -5.45 -4.59 21.47
CA CYS A 180 -4.68 -5.83 21.65
C CYS A 180 -3.17 -5.62 21.61
N PHE A 181 -2.66 -4.41 21.40
CA PHE A 181 -1.23 -4.12 21.32
C PHE A 181 -0.86 -2.93 22.19
N LYS A 182 0.34 -2.97 22.79
CA LYS A 182 0.81 -1.90 23.70
C LYS A 182 1.49 -0.73 22.99
N ASN A 183 2.00 -0.98 21.79
CA ASN A 183 2.81 -0.07 20.98
C ASN A 183 2.06 0.43 19.73
N ILE A 184 0.75 0.21 19.69
CA ILE A 184 -0.16 0.68 18.66
C ILE A 184 -1.21 1.54 19.36
N PHE A 185 -1.51 2.71 18.83
CA PHE A 185 -2.47 3.61 19.43
C PHE A 185 -3.20 4.44 18.36
N LEU A 186 -4.40 4.91 18.70
CA LEU A 186 -5.12 5.85 17.85
C LEU A 186 -4.57 7.26 18.03
N SER A 187 -4.56 8.04 16.95
CA SER A 187 -4.30 9.49 17.00
C SER A 187 -5.25 10.16 18.00
N SER A 188 -4.70 11.02 18.85
CA SER A 188 -5.43 11.82 19.85
C SER A 188 -6.43 12.77 19.21
N LYS A 189 -6.20 13.14 17.95
CA LYS A 189 -7.09 13.98 17.13
C LYS A 189 -7.41 13.31 15.81
N ARG A 190 -8.71 13.20 15.52
CA ARG A 190 -9.24 12.75 14.23
C ARG A 190 -9.52 13.97 13.35
N GLU A 191 -9.23 13.82 12.07
CA GLU A 191 -9.47 14.83 11.04
C GLU A 191 -10.43 14.24 10.02
N LYS A 192 -11.31 15.08 9.47
CA LYS A 192 -12.08 14.76 8.27
C LYS A 192 -11.17 14.96 7.07
N VAL A 193 -10.61 13.89 6.49
CA VAL A 193 -9.62 14.02 5.43
C VAL A 193 -10.33 14.26 4.09
N ILE A 194 -10.25 15.50 3.62
CA ILE A 194 -10.78 15.90 2.31
C ILE A 194 -9.64 15.87 1.29
N TYR A 195 -9.90 15.21 0.16
CA TYR A 195 -8.92 15.05 -0.91
C TYR A 195 -8.28 16.39 -1.33
N ALA A 196 -6.94 16.38 -1.44
CA ALA A 196 -6.09 17.51 -1.81
C ALA A 196 -6.17 18.76 -0.88
N THR A 197 -6.73 18.63 0.32
CA THR A 197 -6.75 19.70 1.33
C THR A 197 -5.65 19.53 2.38
N PHE A 198 -5.50 20.55 3.24
CA PHE A 198 -4.58 20.53 4.37
C PHE A 198 -4.91 19.46 5.42
N SER A 199 -6.17 19.03 5.53
CA SER A 199 -6.60 18.01 6.50
C SER A 199 -5.81 16.70 6.37
N ARG A 200 -5.40 16.31 5.15
CA ARG A 200 -4.55 15.14 4.90
C ARG A 200 -3.18 15.25 5.56
N LEU A 201 -2.58 16.45 5.53
CA LEU A 201 -1.32 16.72 6.23
C LEU A 201 -1.56 16.85 7.74
N GLN A 202 -2.66 17.47 8.16
CA GLN A 202 -3.01 17.60 9.58
C GLN A 202 -3.18 16.24 10.26
N ALA A 203 -3.76 15.26 9.57
CA ALA A 203 -3.87 13.88 10.03
C ALA A 203 -2.49 13.28 10.36
N ASP A 204 -1.52 13.46 9.45
CA ASP A 204 -0.14 13.02 9.69
C ASP A 204 0.51 13.77 10.86
N LEU A 205 0.34 15.10 10.92
CA LEU A 205 0.90 15.93 11.98
C LEU A 205 0.36 15.55 13.36
N ASN A 206 -0.92 15.17 13.46
CA ASN A 206 -1.51 14.70 14.71
C ASN A 206 -0.84 13.41 15.18
N CYS A 207 -0.66 12.43 14.28
CA CYS A 207 0.06 11.21 14.61
C CYS A 207 1.53 11.46 14.96
N MET A 208 2.21 12.34 14.22
CA MET A 208 3.59 12.74 14.53
C MET A 208 3.69 13.34 15.93
N LYS A 209 2.75 14.20 16.32
CA LYS A 209 2.70 14.79 17.65
C LYS A 209 2.59 13.73 18.73
N ASP A 210 1.71 12.75 18.58
CA ASP A 210 1.52 11.68 19.56
C ASP A 210 2.72 10.72 19.59
N LEU A 211 3.37 10.46 18.46
CA LEU A 211 4.56 9.61 18.37
C LEU A 211 5.79 10.23 19.03
N ILE A 212 5.90 11.55 19.10
CA ILE A 212 7.03 12.24 19.77
C ILE A 212 7.10 11.91 21.26
N GLU A 213 5.97 11.56 21.89
CA GLU A 213 5.92 11.13 23.30
C GLU A 213 6.63 9.77 23.52
N TYR A 214 7.02 9.06 22.45
CA TYR A 214 7.76 7.79 22.49
C TYR A 214 9.16 7.95 21.87
N PRO A 215 10.15 8.52 22.58
CA PRO A 215 11.38 9.06 21.98
C PRO A 215 12.39 8.02 21.45
N SER A 216 12.11 6.72 21.54
CA SER A 216 13.07 5.67 21.19
C SER A 216 13.18 5.37 19.69
N TRP A 217 12.20 5.75 18.88
CA TRP A 217 12.22 5.49 17.44
C TRP A 217 13.21 6.39 16.69
N LYS A 218 13.68 5.89 15.54
CA LYS A 218 14.75 6.53 14.74
C LYS A 218 14.24 7.21 13.48
N TYR A 219 13.27 6.57 12.84
CA TYR A 219 12.68 7.01 11.59
C TYR A 219 11.17 6.84 11.62
N LEU A 220 10.47 7.81 11.04
CA LEU A 220 9.03 7.76 10.82
C LEU A 220 8.75 7.41 9.35
N LEU A 221 7.83 6.48 9.14
CA LEU A 221 7.25 6.19 7.83
C LEU A 221 5.75 6.50 7.89
N ASN A 222 5.28 7.43 7.06
CA ASN A 222 3.85 7.68 6.88
C ASN A 222 3.34 6.85 5.70
N ILE A 223 2.23 6.13 5.91
CA ILE A 223 1.63 5.24 4.92
C ILE A 223 0.11 5.31 4.98
N ALA A 224 -0.56 4.96 3.90
CA ALA A 224 -2.01 4.71 3.90
C ALA A 224 -2.31 3.23 4.19
N ASN A 225 -3.49 2.93 4.74
CA ASN A 225 -3.90 1.56 5.02
C ASN A 225 -4.00 0.66 3.77
N THR A 226 -4.04 1.27 2.58
CA THR A 226 -4.10 0.58 1.29
C THR A 226 -2.73 0.20 0.72
N GLU A 227 -1.65 0.72 1.28
CA GLU A 227 -0.28 0.43 0.84
C GLU A 227 0.23 -0.91 1.38
N LEU A 228 1.25 -1.47 0.73
CA LEU A 228 1.90 -2.71 1.15
C LEU A 228 3.43 -2.58 1.05
N PRO A 229 4.17 -3.02 2.08
CA PRO A 229 5.62 -2.94 2.07
C PRO A 229 6.22 -3.99 1.11
N LEU A 230 7.27 -3.58 0.38
CA LEU A 230 8.08 -4.46 -0.48
C LEU A 230 9.41 -4.86 0.17
N LYS A 231 9.59 -4.53 1.44
CA LYS A 231 10.78 -4.81 2.24
C LYS A 231 10.34 -5.30 3.61
N THR A 232 11.08 -6.27 4.14
CA THR A 232 10.92 -6.75 5.51
C THR A 232 11.37 -5.68 6.51
N ASN A 233 10.97 -5.81 7.78
CA ASN A 233 11.45 -4.91 8.83
C ASN A 233 12.98 -4.88 8.92
N SER A 234 13.65 -6.03 8.80
CA SER A 234 15.13 -6.11 8.82
C SER A 234 15.77 -5.36 7.66
N GLU A 235 15.19 -5.44 6.46
CA GLU A 235 15.67 -4.68 5.31
C GLU A 235 15.44 -3.18 5.48
N LEU A 236 14.28 -2.78 6.02
CA LEU A 236 14.00 -1.37 6.34
C LEU A 236 15.01 -0.82 7.36
N VAL A 237 15.26 -1.54 8.45
CA VAL A 237 16.28 -1.17 9.45
C VAL A 237 17.64 -1.01 8.79
N LYS A 238 18.04 -1.96 7.93
CA LYS A 238 19.31 -1.88 7.20
C LYS A 238 19.39 -0.66 6.29
N ILE A 239 18.36 -0.42 5.46
CA ILE A 239 18.31 0.73 4.55
C ILE A 239 18.37 2.05 5.35
N LEU A 240 17.50 2.21 6.34
CA LEU A 240 17.38 3.44 7.12
C LEU A 240 18.63 3.69 7.99
N SER A 241 19.34 2.64 8.42
CA SER A 241 20.61 2.81 9.13
C SER A 241 21.70 3.47 8.27
N ILE A 242 21.64 3.29 6.94
CA ILE A 242 22.58 3.91 6.00
C ILE A 242 22.34 5.43 5.94
N TYR A 243 21.12 5.89 6.21
CA TYR A 243 20.75 7.29 6.15
C TYR A 243 21.33 8.13 7.29
N ARG A 244 21.85 7.53 8.38
CA ARG A 244 22.63 8.25 9.42
C ARG A 244 21.99 9.55 9.93
N GLY A 245 20.67 9.57 10.07
CA GLY A 245 19.90 10.74 10.53
C GLY A 245 19.41 11.69 9.42
N TYR A 246 19.77 11.45 8.16
CA TYR A 246 19.19 12.17 7.02
C TYR A 246 17.78 11.66 6.70
N ASN A 247 16.94 12.55 6.17
CA ASN A 247 15.61 12.23 5.65
C ASN A 247 15.69 11.83 4.17
N ASP A 248 14.77 10.99 3.74
CA ASP A 248 14.59 10.61 2.33
C ASP A 248 13.15 10.93 1.91
N ILE A 249 13.00 12.02 1.15
CA ILE A 249 11.71 12.58 0.73
C ILE A 249 11.86 13.07 -0.72
N GLU A 250 10.86 12.80 -1.56
CA GLU A 250 10.88 13.24 -2.95
C GLU A 250 10.82 14.77 -3.07
N GLY A 251 11.77 15.36 -3.82
CA GLY A 251 11.82 16.79 -4.12
C GLY A 251 12.14 17.08 -5.58
N ARG A 252 11.25 17.81 -6.28
CA ARG A 252 11.40 18.21 -7.69
C ARG A 252 11.18 19.72 -7.88
N TRP A 253 12.25 20.49 -7.98
CA TRP A 253 12.22 21.94 -8.18
C TRP A 253 11.56 22.38 -9.49
N LYS A 254 12.00 21.82 -10.63
CA LYS A 254 11.61 22.29 -11.98
C LYS A 254 10.19 21.90 -12.42
N SER A 255 9.45 21.12 -11.63
CA SER A 255 8.15 20.55 -12.01
C SER A 255 6.99 21.00 -11.13
N ARG A 256 7.19 22.06 -10.35
CA ARG A 256 6.17 22.62 -9.45
C ARG A 256 5.05 23.29 -10.24
N ASN A 257 3.81 22.96 -9.89
CA ASN A 257 2.63 23.67 -10.34
C ASN A 257 2.31 24.81 -9.35
N THR A 258 2.74 26.03 -9.68
CA THR A 258 2.59 27.21 -8.82
C THR A 258 1.12 27.58 -8.56
N LEU A 259 0.20 27.28 -9.48
CA LEU A 259 -1.22 27.56 -9.32
C LEU A 259 -1.84 26.87 -8.09
N ARG A 260 -1.27 25.73 -7.65
CA ARG A 260 -1.71 25.02 -6.44
C ARG A 260 -1.36 25.76 -5.15
N THR A 261 -0.31 26.57 -5.16
CA THR A 261 0.28 27.18 -3.96
C THR A 261 0.15 28.70 -3.90
N ASP A 262 -0.05 29.34 -5.05
CA ASP A 262 -0.04 30.81 -5.17
C ASP A 262 -1.38 31.45 -4.79
N TYR A 263 -2.45 30.66 -4.73
CA TYR A 263 -3.81 31.15 -4.46
C TYR A 263 -4.40 30.46 -3.22
N VAL A 264 -5.34 31.15 -2.57
CA VAL A 264 -6.16 30.56 -1.50
C VAL A 264 -7.16 29.60 -2.12
N TRP A 265 -7.34 28.44 -1.49
CA TRP A 265 -8.31 27.42 -1.86
C TRP A 265 -9.35 27.28 -0.75
N GLU A 266 -10.61 27.13 -1.15
CA GLU A 266 -11.73 26.94 -0.24
C GLU A 266 -12.36 25.58 -0.49
N VAL A 267 -12.78 24.93 0.59
CA VAL A 267 -13.61 23.73 0.52
C VAL A 267 -15.06 24.18 0.28
N ILE A 268 -15.69 23.65 -0.76
CA ILE A 268 -17.12 23.79 -0.98
C ILE A 268 -17.79 22.51 -0.54
N GLU A 269 -18.67 22.63 0.45
CA GLU A 269 -19.53 21.53 0.90
C GLU A 269 -20.73 21.41 -0.06
N SER A 270 -20.96 20.20 -0.57
CA SER A 270 -22.17 19.92 -1.35
C SER A 270 -23.34 19.76 -0.39
N ILE A 271 -24.34 20.65 -0.52
CA ILE A 271 -25.54 20.64 0.33
C ILE A 271 -26.50 19.49 -0.05
N ASN A 272 -26.36 18.91 -1.26
CA ASN A 272 -27.34 17.96 -1.82
C ASN A 272 -26.78 16.57 -2.16
N THR A 273 -25.48 16.34 -2.01
CA THR A 273 -24.92 15.00 -2.16
C THR A 273 -23.90 14.77 -1.06
N SER A 274 -24.20 13.79 -0.21
CA SER A 274 -23.19 13.16 0.62
C SER A 274 -22.00 12.78 -0.27
N TYR A 275 -20.79 13.03 0.26
CA TYR A 275 -19.51 12.42 -0.15
C TYR A 275 -18.50 13.19 -1.01
N ILE A 276 -18.77 14.37 -1.60
CA ILE A 276 -17.68 15.08 -2.33
C ILE A 276 -17.64 16.58 -2.04
N SER A 277 -16.95 16.93 -0.96
CA SER A 277 -16.41 18.28 -0.81
C SER A 277 -15.35 18.51 -1.88
N HIS A 278 -15.50 19.55 -2.70
CA HIS A 278 -14.56 19.87 -3.75
C HIS A 278 -13.83 21.18 -3.48
N LEU A 279 -12.58 21.24 -3.92
CA LEU A 279 -11.73 22.39 -3.75
C LEU A 279 -11.96 23.41 -4.87
N ARG A 280 -12.28 24.65 -4.48
CA ARG A 280 -12.34 25.79 -5.39
C ARG A 280 -11.17 26.72 -5.14
N ARG A 281 -10.43 27.01 -6.21
CA ARG A 281 -9.42 28.07 -6.20
C ARG A 281 -10.12 29.42 -6.16
N THR A 282 -9.76 30.26 -5.19
CA THR A 282 -10.23 31.65 -5.14
C THR A 282 -9.38 32.55 -6.06
N LYS A 283 -9.77 33.82 -6.21
CA LYS A 283 -8.95 34.84 -6.88
C LYS A 283 -7.88 35.45 -5.96
N GLN A 284 -7.91 35.14 -4.66
CA GLN A 284 -6.99 35.72 -3.68
C GLN A 284 -5.61 35.08 -3.78
N LYS A 285 -4.59 35.90 -4.03
CA LYS A 285 -3.19 35.47 -4.06
C LYS A 285 -2.64 35.35 -2.63
N LYS A 286 -1.89 34.29 -2.35
CA LYS A 286 -1.18 34.10 -1.07
C LYS A 286 0.08 34.96 -1.03
N LYS A 287 0.47 35.35 0.20
CA LYS A 287 1.80 35.93 0.43
C LYS A 287 2.88 34.88 0.14
N PRO A 288 4.11 35.29 -0.21
CA PRO A 288 5.24 34.37 -0.29
C PRO A 288 5.38 33.53 0.98
N PRO A 289 5.85 32.28 0.89
CA PRO A 289 6.07 31.44 2.06
C PRO A 289 7.04 32.13 3.04
N PRO A 290 6.74 32.12 4.35
CA PRO A 290 7.60 32.76 5.35
C PRO A 290 8.94 32.01 5.50
N GLY A 291 9.95 32.68 6.05
CA GLY A 291 11.24 32.05 6.38
C GLY A 291 12.18 31.83 5.19
N ASN A 292 11.97 32.55 4.07
CA ASN A 292 12.79 32.44 2.85
C ASN A 292 12.91 31.00 2.33
N VAL A 293 11.82 30.23 2.42
CA VAL A 293 11.77 28.84 1.95
C VAL A 293 11.27 28.76 0.51
N GLU A 294 11.91 27.92 -0.28
CA GLU A 294 11.43 27.59 -1.61
C GLU A 294 10.49 26.38 -1.54
N ILE A 295 9.26 26.54 -2.04
CA ILE A 295 8.34 25.39 -2.13
C ILE A 295 8.74 24.53 -3.33
N VAL A 296 8.95 23.25 -3.07
CA VAL A 296 9.25 22.21 -4.06
C VAL A 296 8.06 21.26 -4.24
N LYS A 297 8.01 20.56 -5.37
CA LYS A 297 7.04 19.47 -5.56
C LYS A 297 7.60 18.19 -4.93
N GLY A 298 6.75 17.42 -4.26
CA GLY A 298 7.10 16.10 -3.72
C GLY A 298 5.90 15.16 -3.72
N SER A 299 5.99 14.10 -2.92
CA SER A 299 4.91 13.20 -2.58
C SER A 299 4.41 13.49 -1.15
N ALA A 300 3.20 12.99 -0.86
CA ALA A 300 2.77 12.81 0.52
C ALA A 300 3.45 11.56 1.10
#